data_AF-A0A2W5Y4A7-F1
#
_entry.id   AF-A0A2W5Y4A7-F1
#
_cell.length_a   1.000
_cell.length_b   1.000
_cell.length_c   1.000
_cell.angle_alpha   90.00
_cell.angle_beta   90.00
_cell.angle_gamma   90.00
#
_symmetry.space_group_name_H-M   'P 1'
#
loop_
_entity.id
_entity.type
_entity.pdbx_description
1 polymer ?
#
loop_
_entity_poly.entity_id
_entity_poly.type
_entity_poly.pdbx_seq_one_letter_code
_entity_poly.pdbx_strand_id
1 'polypeptide(L)'
;MSELRADLARWGLDGRQVRERVYTAATPRERERWHALWLLDRGWTAAQVATALERDAHTVGAWLADFRRAGPASVAFEHTGGPPPPSTGSSGPR
;
A
#
# COMPACT_ATOMS: atom_id res chain seq x y z
N MET A 1 5.55 16.38 -16.61
CA MET A 1 4.93 15.93 -15.34
C MET A 1 5.20 14.44 -15.20
N SER A 2 5.70 13.98 -14.05
CA SER A 2 5.85 12.54 -13.78
C SER A 2 4.47 11.87 -13.83
N GLU A 3 4.34 10.67 -14.41
CA GLU A 3 3.06 9.97 -14.54
C GLU A 3 2.33 9.84 -13.19
N LEU A 4 3.07 9.56 -12.11
CA LEU A 4 2.50 9.48 -10.77
C LEU A 4 1.91 10.81 -10.28
N ARG A 5 2.44 11.97 -10.66
CA ARG A 5 1.84 13.27 -10.28
C ARG A 5 0.46 13.44 -10.92
N ALA A 6 0.30 13.00 -12.16
CA ALA A 6 -0.99 13.01 -12.83
C ALA A 6 -1.97 12.01 -12.17
N ASP A 7 -1.49 10.83 -11.80
CA ASP A 7 -2.28 9.84 -11.06
C ASP A 7 -2.72 10.37 -9.69
N LEU A 8 -1.83 11.04 -8.94
CA LEU A 8 -2.15 11.69 -7.66
C LEU A 8 -3.21 12.78 -7.85
N ALA A 9 -3.02 13.67 -8.82
CA ALA A 9 -3.96 14.74 -9.11
C ALA A 9 -5.35 14.21 -9.50
N ARG A 10 -5.42 13.11 -10.27
CA ARG A 10 -6.68 12.42 -10.60
C ARG A 10 -7.45 11.99 -9.35
N TRP A 11 -6.75 11.62 -8.30
CA TRP A 11 -7.34 11.21 -7.02
C TRP A 11 -7.48 12.36 -6.01
N GLY A 12 -7.28 13.61 -6.43
CA GLY A 12 -7.37 14.79 -5.56
C GLY A 12 -6.24 14.87 -4.53
N LEU A 13 -5.07 14.30 -4.86
CA LEU A 13 -3.89 14.31 -4.02
C LEU A 13 -2.75 15.12 -4.62
N ASP A 14 -1.95 15.70 -3.73
CA ASP A 14 -0.63 16.22 -4.02
C ASP A 14 0.46 15.51 -3.20
N GLY A 15 1.73 15.83 -3.48
CA GLY A 15 2.86 15.23 -2.77
C GLY A 15 2.90 15.55 -1.27
N ARG A 16 2.28 16.66 -0.82
CA ARG A 16 2.19 17.03 0.59
C ARG A 16 1.21 16.13 1.32
N GLN A 17 0.03 15.90 0.76
CA GLN A 17 -0.98 14.98 1.29
C GLN A 17 -0.50 13.53 1.32
N VAL A 18 0.25 13.10 0.29
CA VAL A 18 0.90 11.78 0.30
C VAL A 18 1.89 11.67 1.46
N ARG A 19 2.74 12.69 1.66
CA ARG A 19 3.69 12.73 2.79
C ARG A 19 2.98 12.71 4.14
N GLU A 20 1.89 13.47 4.31
CA GLU A 20 1.09 13.47 5.54
C GLU A 20 0.59 12.06 5.87
N ARG A 21 0.10 11.32 4.86
CA ARG A 21 -0.36 9.93 5.05
C ARG A 21 0.74 8.96 5.47
N VAL A 22 2.00 9.19 5.09
CA VAL A 22 3.12 8.40 5.62
C VAL A 22 3.19 8.51 7.15
N TYR A 23 2.95 9.70 7.70
CA TYR A 23 3.04 9.93 9.14
C TYR A 23 1.77 9.57 9.90
N THR A 24 0.60 9.62 9.25
CA THR A 24 -0.70 9.40 9.90
C THR A 24 -1.32 8.03 9.64
N ALA A 25 -0.74 7.22 8.75
CA ALA A 25 -1.26 5.89 8.41
C ALA A 25 -1.44 5.00 9.66
N ALA A 26 -2.61 4.36 9.74
CA ALA A 26 -3.04 3.62 10.92
C ALA A 26 -2.22 2.35 11.18
N THR A 27 -1.65 1.75 10.13
CA THR A 27 -0.87 0.51 10.23
C THR A 27 0.53 0.65 9.65
N PRO A 28 1.52 -0.14 10.12
CA PRO A 28 2.85 -0.18 9.51
C PRO A 28 2.83 -0.53 8.03
N ARG A 29 1.93 -1.42 7.61
CA ARG A 29 1.83 -1.86 6.22
C ARG A 29 1.27 -0.78 5.30
N GLU A 30 0.26 -0.06 5.76
CA GLU A 30 -0.29 1.09 5.04
C GLU A 30 0.75 2.22 4.94
N ARG A 31 1.46 2.51 6.04
CA ARG A 31 2.55 3.50 6.07
C ARG A 31 3.64 3.17 5.06
N GLU A 32 4.07 1.91 4.99
CA GLU A 32 5.09 1.45 4.05
C GLU A 32 4.65 1.69 2.59
N ARG A 33 3.40 1.39 2.25
CA ARG A 33 2.86 1.63 0.91
C ARG A 33 2.74 3.12 0.58
N TRP A 34 2.29 3.96 1.52
CA TRP A 34 2.32 5.42 1.34
C TRP A 34 3.74 5.94 1.15
N HIS A 35 4.71 5.38 1.89
CA HIS A 35 6.11 5.77 1.78
C HIS A 35 6.67 5.44 0.40
N ALA A 36 6.31 4.28 -0.16
CA ALA A 36 6.69 3.91 -1.53
C ALA A 36 6.17 4.91 -2.57
N LEU A 37 4.88 5.28 -2.51
CA LEU A 37 4.30 6.28 -3.43
C LEU A 37 4.96 7.65 -3.27
N TRP A 38 5.30 8.04 -2.04
CA TRP A 38 6.01 9.30 -1.78
C TRP A 38 7.40 9.34 -2.43
N LEU A 39 8.19 8.27 -2.28
CA LEU A 39 9.53 8.19 -2.88
C LEU A 39 9.46 8.15 -4.42
N LEU A 40 8.49 7.43 -4.99
CA LEU A 40 8.23 7.42 -6.42
C LEU A 40 7.87 8.83 -6.94
N ASP A 41 7.05 9.60 -6.22
CA ASP A 41 6.71 10.99 -6.60
C ASP A 41 7.95 11.90 -6.62
N ARG A 42 8.90 11.62 -5.72
CA ARG A 42 10.20 12.30 -5.62
C ARG A 42 11.18 11.91 -6.73
N GLY A 43 10.78 11.02 -7.65
CA GLY A 43 11.57 10.61 -8.80
C GLY A 43 12.47 9.40 -8.54
N TRP A 44 12.28 8.69 -7.42
CA TRP A 44 12.99 7.44 -7.19
C TRP A 44 12.47 6.35 -8.12
N THR A 45 13.35 5.48 -8.57
CA THR A 45 12.97 4.28 -9.32
C THR A 45 12.36 3.22 -8.40
N ALA A 46 11.55 2.31 -8.94
CA ALA A 46 10.98 1.20 -8.16
C ALA A 46 12.06 0.35 -7.46
N ALA A 47 13.22 0.16 -8.10
CA ALA A 47 14.35 -0.55 -7.51
C ALA A 47 14.96 0.19 -6.30
N GLN A 48 15.15 1.51 -6.39
CA GLN A 48 15.66 2.30 -5.26
C GLN A 48 14.68 2.29 -4.07
N VAL A 49 13.38 2.39 -4.36
CA VAL A 49 12.33 2.30 -3.34
C VAL A 49 12.30 0.91 -2.70
N ALA A 50 12.41 -0.14 -3.51
CA ALA A 50 12.43 -1.52 -3.04
C ALA A 50 13.60 -1.77 -2.09
N THR A 51 14.82 -1.34 -2.44
CA THR A 51 15.98 -1.40 -1.55
C THR A 51 15.75 -0.62 -0.26
N ALA A 52 15.22 0.60 -0.33
CA ALA A 52 15.01 1.44 0.84
C ALA A 52 13.93 0.92 1.81
N LEU A 53 12.97 0.14 1.30
CA LEU A 53 11.89 -0.46 2.09
C LEU A 53 12.11 -1.95 2.38
N GLU A 54 13.26 -2.52 2.00
CA GLU A 54 13.56 -3.94 2.12
C GLU A 54 12.49 -4.84 1.48
N ARG A 55 12.06 -4.45 0.27
CA ARG A 55 11.07 -5.14 -0.56
C ARG A 55 11.62 -5.52 -1.92
N ASP A 56 10.83 -6.28 -2.65
CA ASP A 56 11.07 -6.58 -4.06
C ASP A 56 10.50 -5.48 -4.98
N ALA A 57 11.20 -5.16 -6.07
CA ALA A 57 10.79 -4.13 -7.03
C ALA A 57 9.44 -4.43 -7.70
N HIS A 58 9.10 -5.71 -7.92
CA HIS A 58 7.79 -6.12 -8.41
C HIS A 58 6.68 -5.79 -7.42
N THR A 59 6.95 -5.90 -6.10
CA THR A 59 5.99 -5.52 -5.06
C THR A 59 5.70 -4.01 -5.10
N VAL A 60 6.73 -3.19 -5.25
CA VAL A 60 6.56 -1.73 -5.41
C VAL A 60 5.79 -1.40 -6.69
N GLY A 61 6.10 -2.09 -7.79
CA GLY A 61 5.37 -1.98 -9.05
C GLY A 61 3.88 -2.33 -8.92
N ALA A 62 3.56 -3.40 -8.18
CA ALA A 62 2.19 -3.80 -7.89
C ALA A 62 1.43 -2.72 -7.11
N TRP A 63 2.04 -2.15 -6.06
CA TRP A 63 1.42 -1.05 -5.31
C TRP A 63 1.14 0.17 -6.16
N LEU A 64 2.06 0.54 -7.05
CA LEU A 64 1.86 1.63 -8.00
C LEU A 64 0.72 1.33 -8.97
N ALA A 65 0.66 0.12 -9.53
CA ALA A 65 -0.40 -0.31 -10.45
C ALA A 65 -1.77 -0.33 -9.76
N ASP A 66 -1.83 -0.80 -8.51
CA ASP A 66 -3.05 -0.82 -7.71
C ASP A 66 -3.53 0.60 -7.39
N PHE A 67 -2.61 1.50 -7.00
CA PHE A 67 -2.92 2.90 -6.75
C PHE A 67 -3.43 3.61 -8.01
N ARG A 68 -2.83 3.33 -9.17
CA ARG A 68 -3.30 3.85 -10.46
C ARG A 68 -4.73 3.39 -10.78
N ARG A 69 -5.05 2.14 -10.46
CA ARG A 69 -6.34 1.53 -10.77
C ARG A 69 -7.46 1.91 -9.81
N ALA A 70 -7.19 1.86 -8.51
CA ALA A 70 -8.20 1.97 -7.45
C ALA A 70 -7.96 3.14 -6.48
N GLY A 71 -6.89 3.91 -6.70
CA GLY A 71 -6.61 5.11 -5.92
C GLY A 71 -6.21 4.84 -4.48
N PRO A 72 -6.44 5.80 -3.57
CA PRO A 72 -6.01 5.70 -2.17
C PRO A 72 -6.53 4.48 -1.42
N ALA A 73 -7.69 3.95 -1.81
CA ALA A 73 -8.30 2.79 -1.20
C ALA A 73 -7.43 1.53 -1.34
N SER A 74 -6.61 1.41 -2.40
CA SER A 74 -5.70 0.27 -2.56
C SER A 74 -4.50 0.30 -1.62
N VAL A 75 -4.20 1.48 -1.06
CA VAL A 75 -3.10 1.68 -0.12
C VAL A 75 -3.53 1.29 1.28
N ALA A 76 -4.80 1.50 1.61
CA ALA A 76 -5.41 1.03 2.84
C ALA A 76 -5.23 -0.49 2.96
N PHE A 77 -4.75 -0.91 4.12
CA PHE A 77 -4.66 -2.33 4.43
C PHE A 77 -6.00 -2.79 5.01
N GLU A 78 -6.84 -3.42 4.19
CA GLU A 78 -7.88 -4.28 4.72
C GLU A 78 -7.24 -5.61 5.11
N HIS A 79 -7.23 -5.88 6.41
CA HIS A 79 -6.94 -7.22 6.91
C HIS A 79 -8.12 -8.10 6.48
N THR A 80 -8.05 -8.68 5.29
CA THR A 80 -8.93 -9.79 4.90
C THR A 80 -8.58 -10.93 5.84
N GLY A 81 -9.30 -11.01 6.97
CA GLY A 81 -9.19 -12.13 7.89
C GLY A 81 -9.30 -13.40 7.08
N GLY A 82 -8.29 -14.27 7.18
CA GLY A 82 -8.32 -15.57 6.53
C GLY A 82 -9.60 -16.33 6.89
N PRO A 83 -9.97 -17.35 6.09
CA PRO A 83 -11.14 -18.15 6.38
C PRO A 83 -11.11 -18.61 7.85
N PRO A 84 -12.22 -18.51 8.60
CA PRO A 84 -12.26 -18.91 10.00
C PRO A 84 -11.77 -20.36 10.13
N PRO A 85 -11.01 -20.69 11.20
CA PRO A 85 -10.56 -22.07 11.41
C PRO A 85 -11.78 -23.01 11.45
N PRO A 86 -11.70 -24.22 10.85
CA PRO A 86 -12.81 -25.16 10.90
C PRO A 86 -13.16 -25.43 12.36
N SER A 87 -14.41 -25.13 12.75
CA SER A 87 -14.90 -25.41 14.09
C SER A 87 -14.74 -26.89 14.37
N THR A 88 -13.79 -27.26 15.21
CA THR A 88 -13.68 -28.61 15.74
C THR A 88 -14.90 -28.83 16.63
N GLY A 89 -15.95 -29.42 16.05
CA GLY A 89 -17.11 -29.88 16.78
C GLY A 89 -16.65 -30.80 17.90
N SER A 90 -16.87 -30.35 19.14
CA SER A 90 -16.66 -31.17 20.33
C SER A 90 -17.65 -32.33 20.26
N SER A 91 -17.18 -33.48 19.78
CA SER A 91 -17.87 -34.76 19.95
C SER A 91 -17.56 -35.23 21.36
N GLY A 92 -18.40 -34.85 22.32
CA GLY A 92 -18.42 -35.52 23.62
C GLY A 92 -19.04 -36.91 23.45
N PRO A 93 -18.40 -38.00 23.93
CA PRO A 93 -19.10 -39.25 24.15
C PRO A 93 -19.68 -39.28 25.56
N ARG A 94 -20.88 -39.85 25.64
CA ARG A 94 -21.62 -40.25 26.84
C ARG A 94 -20.89 -41.31 27.64
#